data_AF-A0A8S9LUJ2-F1
#
_entry.id   AF-A0A8S9LUJ2-F1
#
_cell.length_a   1.000
_cell.length_b   1.000
_cell.length_c   1.000
_cell.angle_alpha   90.00
_cell.angle_beta   90.00
_cell.angle_gamma   90.00
#
_symmetry.space_group_name_H-M   'P 1'
#
loop_
_entity.id
_entity.type
_entity.pdbx_description
1 polymer ?
#
loop_
_entity_poly.entity_id
_entity_poly.type
_entity_poly.pdbx_seq_one_letter_code
_entity_poly.pdbx_strand_id
1 'polypeptide(L)'
;MEFESFLVSLGTSAVIFVVLMLLFTWLSRRPGNVSVYYPNRILKGMDPWEGSSLTRNPFAWIREAFTSTEQDVVKLSGVDTAVYFVFLSTVLGIFALSALLLLPALLPISATDNSLKNSRSATDTTSNGTFSQLDNLSMANITKKSSRLWAFLGAVYWVSLVTYFMLWKAYKHVAALRAEALMSSEEVLPEQYAILVRDIPSPPNGETQKEFVDSYFREIYPETFYRSLVVTENNKKLARAEAVFAATSNRPTNKTGLLGLVGERVDSIDYYTKLIKESVTKLEAEQRTVLAEKQQTAAVVFFTDRVTAALAAQSLHCQMVDKWTVTEAPEPRQIIWENLKIKFFSRIVRQYLIYFLVAITILFYMIPIAFVSAITTLGNLQKALPFIKPIVEIAFIRTILQSYLPQIALIVFLASEHMSSNHSCSVLVLFSRLVLLILESVAAAICPSKL
;
A
#
# COMPACT_ATOMS: atom_id res chain seq x y z
N MET A 1 13.21 30.08 2.03
CA MET A 1 12.01 30.60 2.73
C MET A 1 12.46 31.70 3.66
N GLU A 2 11.72 32.80 3.77
CA GLU A 2 11.95 33.76 4.85
C GLU A 2 11.68 33.07 6.20
N PHE A 3 12.52 33.35 7.20
CA PHE A 3 12.43 32.71 8.52
C PHE A 3 11.06 32.95 9.18
N GLU A 4 10.52 34.16 9.01
CA GLU A 4 9.16 34.53 9.42
C GLU A 4 8.10 33.61 8.80
N SER A 5 8.24 33.28 7.52
CA SER A 5 7.31 32.37 6.84
C SER A 5 7.38 30.95 7.35
N PHE A 6 8.58 30.49 7.71
CA PHE A 6 8.78 29.21 8.37
C PHE A 6 8.11 29.17 9.75
N LEU A 7 8.29 30.21 10.58
CA LEU A 7 7.69 30.29 11.90
C LEU A 7 6.16 30.36 11.86
N VAL A 8 5.60 31.16 10.96
CA VAL A 8 4.13 31.23 10.77
C VAL A 8 3.58 29.86 10.36
N SER A 9 4.22 29.18 9.41
CA SER A 9 3.84 27.83 8.98
C SER A 9 3.94 26.80 10.11
N LEU A 10 5.02 26.83 10.89
CA LEU A 10 5.17 25.96 12.05
C LEU A 10 4.07 26.21 13.09
N GLY A 11 3.77 27.48 13.37
CA GLY A 11 2.72 27.89 14.28
C GLY A 11 1.33 27.44 13.81
N THR A 12 0.98 27.65 12.54
CA THR A 12 -0.31 27.22 11.99
C THR A 12 -0.45 25.70 11.99
N SER A 13 0.60 24.96 11.63
CA SER A 13 0.61 23.49 11.71
C SER A 13 0.43 23.01 13.15
N ALA A 14 1.09 23.64 14.12
CA ALA A 14 0.96 23.30 15.53
C ALA A 14 -0.48 23.55 16.05
N VAL A 15 -1.11 24.66 15.63
CA VAL A 15 -2.52 24.94 15.97
C VAL A 15 -3.45 23.89 15.36
N ILE A 16 -3.28 23.55 14.08
CA ILE A 16 -4.07 22.49 13.42
C ILE A 16 -3.89 21.16 14.15
N PHE A 17 -2.66 20.80 14.51
CA PHE A 17 -2.36 19.60 15.28
C PHE A 17 -3.10 19.57 16.62
N VAL A 18 -3.09 20.67 17.38
CA VAL A 18 -3.82 20.77 18.65
C VAL A 18 -5.33 20.61 18.43
N VAL A 19 -5.91 21.24 17.41
CA VAL A 19 -7.34 21.10 17.08
C VAL A 19 -7.68 19.65 16.72
N LEU A 20 -6.88 18.99 15.90
CA LEU A 20 -7.08 17.57 15.54
C LEU A 20 -6.95 16.65 16.75
N MET A 21 -6.02 16.93 17.67
CA MET A 21 -5.87 16.19 18.92
C MET A 21 -7.09 16.36 19.83
N LEU A 22 -7.64 17.57 19.93
CA LEU A 22 -8.89 17.81 20.67
C LEU A 22 -10.09 17.10 20.02
N LEU A 23 -10.19 17.13 18.69
CA LEU A 23 -11.23 16.40 17.96
C LEU A 23 -11.11 14.89 18.13
N PHE A 24 -9.90 14.34 18.02
CA PHE A 24 -9.63 12.92 18.25
C PHE A 24 -10.06 12.49 19.65
N THR A 25 -9.68 13.25 20.67
CA THR A 25 -10.02 12.94 22.07
C THR A 25 -11.50 13.11 22.36
N TRP A 26 -12.18 14.05 21.69
CA TRP A 26 -13.63 14.18 21.80
C TRP A 26 -14.37 13.00 21.12
N LEU A 27 -13.93 12.60 19.92
CA LEU A 27 -14.54 11.51 19.14
C LEU A 27 -14.29 10.13 19.75
N SER A 28 -13.07 9.87 20.25
CA SER A 28 -12.71 8.57 20.85
C SER A 28 -13.43 8.31 22.18
N ARG A 29 -13.87 9.37 22.87
CA ARG A 29 -14.66 9.26 24.12
C ARG A 29 -16.12 8.86 23.89
N ARG A 30 -16.65 8.99 22.67
CA ARG A 30 -18.05 8.71 22.35
C ARG A 30 -18.26 7.18 22.23
N PRO A 31 -19.18 6.58 23.01
CA PRO A 31 -19.40 5.13 22.98
C PRO A 31 -19.90 4.62 21.61
N GLY A 32 -20.59 5.47 20.83
CA GLY A 32 -21.02 5.13 19.47
C GLY A 32 -19.88 4.90 18.46
N ASN A 33 -18.68 5.42 18.74
CA ASN A 33 -17.53 5.34 17.82
C ASN A 33 -16.53 4.23 18.20
N VAL A 34 -16.85 3.39 19.19
CA VAL A 34 -15.93 2.36 19.69
C VAL A 34 -15.56 1.34 18.60
N SER A 35 -16.50 1.00 17.72
CA SER A 35 -16.26 0.12 16.57
C SER A 35 -15.25 0.70 15.56
N VAL A 36 -15.13 2.03 15.49
CA VAL A 36 -14.19 2.72 14.57
C VAL A 36 -12.79 2.79 15.17
N TYR A 37 -12.69 3.06 16.48
CA TYR A 37 -11.39 3.25 17.15
C TYR A 37 -10.76 1.94 17.66
N TYR A 38 -11.57 0.92 17.99
CA TYR A 38 -11.09 -0.36 18.54
C TYR A 38 -11.57 -1.60 17.75
N PRO A 39 -11.51 -1.61 16.40
CA PRO A 39 -12.04 -2.73 15.60
C PRO A 39 -11.30 -4.04 15.87
N ASN A 40 -9.96 -4.00 15.96
CA ASN A 40 -9.14 -5.21 16.13
C ASN A 40 -9.36 -5.88 17.49
N ARG A 41 -9.67 -5.12 18.54
CA ARG A 41 -10.00 -5.68 19.86
C ARG A 41 -11.34 -6.41 19.81
N ILE A 42 -12.34 -5.81 19.17
CA ILE A 42 -13.66 -6.40 18.99
C ILE A 42 -13.59 -7.67 18.15
N LEU A 43 -12.81 -7.68 17.06
CA LEU A 43 -12.61 -8.86 16.22
C LEU A 43 -11.94 -10.03 16.97
N LYS A 44 -11.13 -9.71 17.99
CA LYS A 44 -10.50 -10.69 18.88
C LYS A 44 -11.36 -11.07 20.09
N GLY A 45 -12.56 -10.51 20.20
CA GLY A 45 -13.47 -10.77 21.33
C GLY A 45 -13.02 -10.17 22.66
N MET A 46 -12.05 -9.24 22.65
CA MET A 46 -11.61 -8.52 23.84
C MET A 46 -12.46 -7.27 24.07
N ASP A 47 -12.63 -6.90 25.34
CA ASP A 47 -13.34 -5.68 25.67
C ASP A 47 -12.53 -4.44 25.22
N PRO A 48 -13.15 -3.43 24.58
CA PRO A 48 -12.45 -2.23 24.13
C PRO A 48 -11.70 -1.50 25.25
N TRP A 49 -12.20 -1.60 26.49
CA TRP A 49 -11.76 -0.86 27.66
C TRP A 49 -10.83 -1.66 28.58
N GLU A 50 -10.57 -2.93 28.27
CA GLU A 50 -9.74 -3.80 29.10
C GLU A 50 -8.28 -3.32 29.06
N GLY A 51 -7.69 -3.05 30.23
CA GLY A 51 -6.30 -2.60 30.38
C GLY A 51 -5.98 -1.14 30.04
N SER A 52 -6.90 -0.38 29.43
CA SER A 52 -6.68 1.06 29.17
C SER A 52 -7.08 1.91 30.36
N SER A 53 -6.29 2.94 30.68
CA SER A 53 -6.64 3.84 31.78
C SER A 53 -7.95 4.57 31.47
N LEU A 54 -8.89 4.55 32.40
CA LEU A 54 -10.14 5.34 32.38
C LEU A 54 -9.91 6.85 32.19
N THR A 55 -8.67 7.34 32.38
CA THR A 55 -8.35 8.76 32.25
C THR A 55 -8.17 9.16 30.78
N ARG A 56 -9.23 9.76 30.23
CA ARG A 56 -9.35 10.14 28.81
C ARG A 56 -8.56 11.40 28.45
N ASN A 57 -7.38 11.62 29.02
CA ASN A 57 -6.57 12.83 28.77
C ASN A 57 -5.99 12.82 27.34
N PRO A 58 -5.77 14.00 26.71
CA PRO A 58 -5.27 14.09 25.34
C PRO A 58 -3.88 13.48 25.12
N PHE A 59 -3.13 13.26 26.20
CA PHE A 59 -1.80 12.64 26.18
C PHE A 59 -1.79 11.21 26.75
N ALA A 60 -2.92 10.70 27.26
CA ALA A 60 -2.97 9.37 27.86
C ALA A 60 -2.67 8.28 26.82
N TRP A 61 -3.23 8.41 25.62
CA TRP A 61 -2.97 7.46 24.52
C TRP A 61 -1.51 7.46 24.08
N ILE A 62 -0.82 8.62 24.13
CA ILE A 62 0.61 8.72 23.83
C ILE A 62 1.40 7.94 24.87
N ARG A 63 1.11 8.16 26.16
CA ARG A 63 1.77 7.43 27.24
C ARG A 63 1.53 5.93 27.11
N GLU A 64 0.30 5.51 26.84
CA GLU A 64 -0.07 4.10 26.65
C GLU A 64 0.69 3.47 25.48
N ALA A 65 0.81 4.19 24.35
CA ALA A 65 1.57 3.75 23.19
C ALA A 65 3.08 3.61 23.49
N PHE A 66 3.67 4.53 24.26
CA PHE A 66 5.08 4.43 24.66
C PHE A 66 5.34 3.34 25.71
N THR A 67 4.35 2.97 26.51
CA THR A 67 4.48 1.89 27.50
C THR A 67 4.26 0.50 26.89
N SER A 68 3.61 0.40 25.73
CA SER A 68 3.36 -0.87 25.06
C SER A 68 4.68 -1.53 24.65
N THR A 69 4.84 -2.81 24.97
CA THR A 69 6.04 -3.56 24.55
C THR A 69 5.88 -4.06 23.12
N GLU A 70 7.01 -4.35 22.47
CA GLU A 70 7.04 -4.94 21.13
C GLU A 70 6.31 -6.30 21.08
N GLN A 71 6.42 -7.09 22.15
CA GLN A 71 5.74 -8.38 22.27
C GLN A 71 4.21 -8.23 22.28
N ASP A 72 3.69 -7.19 22.94
CA ASP A 72 2.27 -6.88 22.95
C ASP A 72 1.77 -6.51 21.55
N VAL A 73 2.58 -5.76 20.80
CA VAL A 73 2.26 -5.40 19.40
C VAL A 73 2.21 -6.64 18.52
N VAL A 74 3.16 -7.57 18.66
CA VAL A 74 3.18 -8.83 17.91
C VAL A 74 1.93 -9.67 18.20
N LYS A 75 1.54 -9.82 19.47
CA LYS A 75 0.34 -10.58 19.86
C LYS A 75 -0.96 -9.91 19.39
N LEU A 76 -1.04 -8.58 19.45
CA LEU A 76 -2.27 -7.84 19.16
C LEU A 76 -2.47 -7.53 17.67
N SER A 77 -1.42 -7.22 16.92
CA SER A 77 -1.51 -6.75 15.53
C SER A 77 -0.72 -7.61 14.53
N GLY A 78 0.04 -8.60 15.02
CA GLY A 78 0.89 -9.46 14.20
C GLY A 78 2.28 -8.87 13.97
N VAL A 79 3.14 -9.71 13.40
CA VAL A 79 4.57 -9.43 13.17
C VAL A 79 4.78 -8.30 12.18
N ASP A 80 3.99 -8.25 11.10
CA ASP A 80 4.15 -7.23 10.05
C ASP A 80 3.99 -5.80 10.60
N THR A 81 3.07 -5.62 11.54
CA THR A 81 2.88 -4.33 12.23
C THR A 81 4.07 -3.99 13.10
N ALA A 82 4.62 -4.97 13.84
CA ALA A 82 5.80 -4.76 14.67
C ALA A 82 7.03 -4.38 13.80
N VAL A 83 7.23 -5.05 12.66
CA VAL A 83 8.30 -4.73 11.71
C VAL A 83 8.15 -3.30 11.17
N TYR A 84 6.93 -2.85 10.90
CA TYR A 84 6.67 -1.46 10.50
C TYR A 84 7.04 -0.44 11.60
N PHE A 85 6.74 -0.74 12.86
CA PHE A 85 7.17 0.09 13.98
C PHE A 85 8.70 0.13 14.14
N VAL A 86 9.37 -1.02 14.00
CA VAL A 86 10.84 -1.09 14.01
C VAL A 86 11.43 -0.27 12.87
N PHE A 87 10.82 -0.31 11.68
CA PHE A 87 11.21 0.53 10.56
C PHE A 87 11.10 2.02 10.91
N LEU A 88 9.96 2.47 11.44
CA LEU A 88 9.76 3.87 11.85
C LEU A 88 10.73 4.30 12.95
N SER A 89 10.95 3.47 13.97
CA SER A 89 11.89 3.78 15.06
C SER A 89 13.34 3.83 14.57
N THR A 90 13.70 2.98 13.60
CA THR A 90 15.03 2.98 12.98
C THR A 90 15.26 4.25 12.17
N VAL A 91 14.28 4.66 11.37
CA VAL A 91 14.33 5.93 10.60
C VAL A 91 14.43 7.12 11.55
N LEU A 92 13.62 7.17 12.60
CA LEU A 92 13.71 8.21 13.64
C LEU A 92 15.11 8.22 14.28
N GLY A 93 15.65 7.04 14.61
CA GLY A 93 16.98 6.90 15.19
C GLY A 93 18.10 7.41 14.27
N ILE A 94 18.01 7.13 12.96
CA ILE A 94 18.97 7.65 11.96
C ILE A 94 18.93 9.18 11.94
N PHE A 95 17.74 9.78 11.89
CA PHE A 95 17.60 11.25 11.90
C PHE A 95 18.04 11.87 13.23
N ALA A 96 17.72 11.25 14.37
CA ALA A 96 18.10 11.79 15.68
C ALA A 96 19.61 11.77 15.89
N LEU A 97 20.29 10.66 15.58
CA LEU A 97 21.74 10.54 15.72
C LEU A 97 22.50 11.43 14.74
N SER A 98 22.01 11.55 13.50
CA SER A 98 22.59 12.47 12.52
C SER A 98 22.37 13.92 12.93
N ALA A 99 21.16 14.32 13.33
CA ALA A 99 20.88 15.69 13.77
C ALA A 99 21.71 16.12 14.98
N LEU A 100 21.90 15.22 15.96
CA LEU A 100 22.68 15.51 17.17
C LEU A 100 24.13 15.91 16.86
N LEU A 101 24.75 15.30 15.84
CA LEU A 101 26.14 15.60 15.46
C LEU A 101 26.23 16.70 14.38
N LEU A 102 25.33 16.65 13.39
CA LEU A 102 25.42 17.55 12.24
C LEU A 102 24.95 18.97 12.55
N LEU A 103 23.95 19.16 13.41
CA LEU A 103 23.47 20.52 13.72
C LEU A 103 24.57 21.34 14.42
N PRO A 104 25.23 20.85 15.49
CA PRO A 104 26.30 21.61 16.13
C PRO A 104 27.56 21.75 15.28
N ALA A 105 27.85 20.79 14.39
CA ALA A 105 29.05 20.83 13.56
C ALA A 105 28.88 21.70 12.31
N LEU A 106 27.81 21.51 11.53
CA LEU A 106 27.65 22.16 10.23
C LEU A 106 27.07 23.57 10.34
N LEU A 107 26.16 23.85 11.28
CA LEU A 107 25.54 25.18 11.39
C LEU A 107 26.56 26.29 11.68
N PRO A 108 27.54 26.14 12.59
CA PRO A 108 28.55 27.17 12.80
C PRO A 108 29.48 27.32 11.59
N ILE A 109 29.84 26.22 10.92
CA ILE A 109 30.74 26.23 9.76
C ILE A 109 30.11 26.96 8.58
N SER A 110 28.81 26.75 8.32
CA SER A 110 28.08 27.44 7.27
C SER A 110 27.76 28.89 7.65
N ALA A 111 27.37 29.15 8.90
CA ALA A 111 27.00 30.50 9.36
C ALA A 111 28.17 31.48 9.43
N THR A 112 29.40 31.00 9.64
CA THR A 112 30.60 31.84 9.78
C THR A 112 31.23 32.24 8.45
N ASP A 113 30.78 31.70 7.31
CA ASP A 113 31.24 32.16 5.99
C ASP A 113 30.41 33.37 5.54
N ASN A 114 30.97 34.21 4.68
CA ASN A 114 30.35 35.44 4.20
C ASN A 114 30.14 35.43 2.68
N SER A 115 30.25 34.29 2.00
CA SER A 115 30.15 34.23 0.52
C SER A 115 28.83 34.82 0.02
N LEU A 116 27.72 34.50 0.67
CA LEU A 116 26.40 34.99 0.24
C LEU A 116 26.21 36.47 0.58
N LYS A 117 26.75 36.92 1.73
CA LYS A 117 26.74 38.32 2.15
C LYS A 117 27.56 39.20 1.19
N ASN A 118 28.74 38.74 0.79
CA ASN A 118 29.61 39.42 -0.16
C ASN A 118 29.00 39.44 -1.57
N SER A 119 28.29 38.38 -1.95
CA SER A 119 27.55 38.34 -3.22
C SER A 119 26.41 39.35 -3.23
N ARG A 120 25.64 39.46 -2.13
CA ARG A 120 24.56 40.47 -1.97
C ARG A 120 25.10 41.90 -2.12
N SER A 121 26.18 42.26 -1.42
CA SER A 121 26.79 43.60 -1.53
C SER A 121 27.38 43.92 -2.90
N ALA A 122 27.68 42.93 -3.74
CA ALA A 122 28.17 43.14 -5.10
C ALA A 122 27.04 43.27 -6.15
N THR A 123 25.80 42.85 -5.82
CA THR A 123 24.64 42.86 -6.75
C THR A 123 23.60 43.96 -6.48
N ASP A 124 23.90 44.90 -5.58
CA ASP A 124 23.06 46.07 -5.26
C ASP A 124 22.76 47.00 -6.46
N THR A 125 23.19 46.65 -7.69
CA THR A 125 22.86 47.39 -8.90
C THR A 125 21.82 46.77 -9.83
N THR A 126 21.33 45.52 -9.75
CA THR A 126 20.23 45.12 -10.68
C THR A 126 19.48 43.79 -10.48
N SER A 127 19.75 42.95 -9.48
CA SER A 127 18.97 41.70 -9.34
C SER A 127 18.47 41.46 -7.91
N ASN A 128 17.15 41.52 -7.76
CA ASN A 128 16.41 41.07 -6.58
C ASN A 128 16.50 39.53 -6.48
N GLY A 129 17.69 39.01 -6.21
CA GLY A 129 17.90 37.60 -5.93
C GLY A 129 17.25 37.22 -4.60
N THR A 130 16.30 36.29 -4.65
CA THR A 130 15.50 35.77 -3.52
C THR A 130 16.33 34.92 -2.55
N PHE A 131 17.52 35.37 -2.15
CA PHE A 131 18.36 34.64 -1.19
C PHE A 131 17.80 34.85 0.22
N SER A 132 17.20 33.81 0.78
CA SER A 132 16.58 33.85 2.09
C SER A 132 17.62 33.81 3.22
N GLN A 133 17.22 34.27 4.42
CA GLN A 133 18.10 34.24 5.60
C GLN A 133 18.53 32.81 5.98
N LEU A 134 17.70 31.80 5.69
CA LEU A 134 18.02 30.39 5.90
C LEU A 134 19.14 29.88 4.99
N ASP A 135 19.33 30.48 3.81
CA ASP A 135 20.35 30.02 2.85
C ASP A 135 21.77 30.27 3.38
N ASN A 136 21.92 31.21 4.32
CA ASN A 136 23.16 31.45 5.07
C ASN A 136 23.60 30.22 5.89
N LEU A 137 22.67 29.35 6.29
CA LEU A 137 22.94 28.15 7.10
C LEU A 137 23.27 26.92 6.25
N SER A 138 23.14 27.04 4.92
CA SER A 138 23.37 25.94 3.98
C SER A 138 24.77 25.97 3.39
N MET A 139 25.14 24.91 2.67
CA MET A 139 26.38 24.85 1.88
C MET A 139 26.48 26.00 0.85
N ALA A 140 25.36 26.65 0.48
CA ALA A 140 25.35 27.77 -0.47
C ALA A 140 26.09 29.02 0.04
N ASN A 141 26.26 29.18 1.36
CA ASN A 141 27.01 30.30 1.93
C ASN A 141 28.55 30.08 1.89
N ILE A 142 29.01 28.90 1.48
CA ILE A 142 30.42 28.53 1.52
C ILE A 142 31.12 28.97 0.24
N THR A 143 32.29 29.60 0.40
CA THR A 143 33.13 30.03 -0.70
C THR A 143 33.65 28.86 -1.56
N LYS A 144 33.71 29.06 -2.89
CA LYS A 144 34.26 28.06 -3.82
C LYS A 144 35.74 27.79 -3.48
N LYS A 145 36.15 26.52 -3.47
CA LYS A 145 37.51 26.04 -3.10
C LYS A 145 37.88 26.17 -1.60
N SER A 146 36.92 26.42 -0.72
CA SER A 146 37.17 26.47 0.72
C SER A 146 37.42 25.09 1.32
N SER A 147 38.33 24.99 2.29
CA SER A 147 38.57 23.78 3.07
C SER A 147 37.37 23.35 3.92
N ARG A 148 36.43 24.27 4.17
CA ARG A 148 35.17 24.03 4.92
C ARG A 148 34.27 22.98 4.25
N LEU A 149 34.40 22.76 2.94
CA LEU A 149 33.65 21.72 2.22
C LEU A 149 33.99 20.30 2.69
N TRP A 150 35.18 20.08 3.26
CA TRP A 150 35.54 18.78 3.84
C TRP A 150 34.64 18.39 5.02
N ALA A 151 34.10 19.35 5.76
CA ALA A 151 33.14 19.09 6.83
C ALA A 151 31.82 18.52 6.29
N PHE A 152 31.36 19.01 5.14
CA PHE A 152 30.16 18.50 4.46
C PHE A 152 30.38 17.11 3.88
N LEU A 153 31.58 16.87 3.32
CA LEU A 153 31.95 15.53 2.87
C LEU A 153 31.96 14.54 4.05
N GLY A 154 32.61 14.91 5.15
CA GLY A 154 32.64 14.11 6.39
C GLY A 154 31.24 13.83 6.95
N ALA A 155 30.35 14.83 6.89
CA ALA A 155 28.94 14.67 7.28
C ALA A 155 28.20 13.62 6.45
N VAL A 156 28.42 13.57 5.13
CA VAL A 156 27.80 12.55 4.26
C VAL A 156 28.31 11.15 4.63
N TYR A 157 29.61 11.00 4.87
CA TYR A 157 30.17 9.73 5.35
C TYR A 157 29.61 9.33 6.71
N TRP A 158 29.46 10.29 7.63
CA TRP A 158 28.83 10.04 8.93
C TRP A 158 27.39 9.55 8.81
N VAL A 159 26.54 10.25 8.04
CA VAL A 159 25.14 9.85 7.81
C VAL A 159 25.08 8.47 7.17
N SER A 160 25.94 8.20 6.20
CA SER A 160 26.02 6.89 5.54
C SER A 160 26.36 5.80 6.55
N LEU A 161 27.39 6.02 7.39
CA LEU A 161 27.83 5.07 8.41
C LEU A 161 26.74 4.80 9.46
N VAL A 162 26.10 5.85 10.00
CA VAL A 162 24.98 5.71 10.94
C VAL A 162 23.82 4.95 10.30
N THR A 163 23.51 5.24 9.03
CA THR A 163 22.45 4.56 8.29
C THR A 163 22.76 3.07 8.13
N TYR A 164 23.95 2.71 7.66
CA TYR A 164 24.35 1.30 7.52
C TYR A 164 24.33 0.56 8.87
N PHE A 165 24.84 1.19 9.94
CA PHE A 165 24.86 0.59 11.27
C PHE A 165 23.45 0.35 11.82
N MET A 166 22.58 1.37 11.76
CA MET A 166 21.20 1.28 12.25
C MET A 166 20.39 0.27 11.42
N LEU A 167 20.57 0.27 10.10
CA LEU A 167 19.88 -0.68 9.21
C LEU A 167 20.36 -2.11 9.44
N TRP A 168 21.66 -2.34 9.64
CA TRP A 168 22.19 -3.66 9.97
C TRP A 168 21.64 -4.17 11.31
N LYS A 169 21.60 -3.30 12.34
CA LYS A 169 21.03 -3.63 13.65
C LYS A 169 19.55 -3.97 13.53
N ALA A 170 18.78 -3.14 12.83
CA ALA A 170 17.35 -3.35 12.62
C ALA A 170 17.08 -4.61 11.80
N TYR A 171 17.88 -4.88 10.76
CA TYR A 171 17.76 -6.08 9.94
C TYR A 171 17.96 -7.36 10.77
N LYS A 172 19.01 -7.40 11.60
CA LYS A 172 19.26 -8.53 12.50
C LYS A 172 18.12 -8.71 13.53
N HIS A 173 17.61 -7.61 14.08
CA HIS A 173 16.48 -7.62 15.02
C HIS A 173 15.21 -8.16 14.36
N VAL A 174 14.83 -7.63 13.20
CA VAL A 174 13.64 -8.07 12.42
C VAL A 174 13.77 -9.53 11.98
N ALA A 175 14.96 -9.98 11.57
CA ALA A 175 15.20 -11.38 11.24
C ALA A 175 14.99 -12.29 12.46
N ALA A 176 15.43 -11.87 13.65
CA ALA A 176 15.22 -12.61 14.89
C ALA A 176 13.74 -12.65 15.29
N LEU A 177 13.02 -11.51 15.22
CA LEU A 177 11.57 -11.45 15.46
C LEU A 177 10.79 -12.36 14.51
N ARG A 178 11.16 -12.36 13.23
CA ARG A 178 10.53 -13.23 12.23
C ARG A 178 10.79 -14.70 12.56
N ALA A 179 12.02 -15.06 12.93
CA ALA A 179 12.35 -16.42 13.32
C ALA A 179 11.58 -16.86 14.57
N GLU A 180 11.53 -16.00 15.60
CA GLU A 180 10.78 -16.27 16.83
C GLU A 180 9.29 -16.42 16.55
N ALA A 181 8.69 -15.56 15.73
CA ALA A 181 7.28 -15.65 15.39
C ALA A 181 6.93 -16.91 14.58
N LEU A 182 7.81 -17.35 13.66
CA LEU A 182 7.63 -18.61 12.94
C LEU A 182 7.72 -19.81 13.88
N MET A 183 8.65 -19.79 14.85
CA MET A 183 8.83 -20.87 15.83
C MET A 183 7.75 -20.91 16.92
N SER A 184 7.26 -19.75 17.35
CA SER A 184 6.30 -19.58 18.46
C SER A 184 4.84 -19.49 18.01
N SER A 185 4.57 -19.62 16.71
CA SER A 185 3.21 -19.63 16.18
C SER A 185 2.38 -20.76 16.81
N GLU A 186 1.48 -20.39 17.71
CA GLU A 186 0.58 -21.31 18.43
C GLU A 186 -0.53 -21.84 17.51
N GLU A 187 -0.92 -21.03 16.52
CA GLU A 187 -1.89 -21.41 15.50
C GLU A 187 -1.23 -22.21 14.38
N VAL A 188 -1.76 -23.40 14.11
CA VAL A 188 -1.36 -24.23 12.98
C VAL A 188 -1.93 -23.61 11.71
N LEU A 189 -1.08 -22.89 10.97
CA LEU A 189 -1.50 -22.21 9.74
C LEU A 189 -1.52 -23.19 8.56
N PRO A 190 -2.58 -23.18 7.73
CA PRO A 190 -2.72 -24.10 6.60
C PRO A 190 -1.65 -23.87 5.50
N GLU A 191 -1.12 -22.65 5.41
CA GLU A 191 -0.05 -22.28 4.47
C GLU A 191 1.25 -23.07 4.69
N GLN A 192 1.55 -23.46 5.93
CA GLN A 192 2.77 -24.22 6.27
C GLN A 192 2.78 -25.64 5.71
N TYR A 193 1.62 -26.16 5.32
CA TYR A 193 1.44 -27.50 4.77
C TYR A 193 1.12 -27.48 3.28
N ALA A 194 1.04 -26.29 2.67
CA ALA A 194 0.52 -26.11 1.34
C ALA A 194 1.57 -25.51 0.40
N ILE A 195 1.57 -25.99 -0.83
CA ILE A 195 2.34 -25.40 -1.93
C ILE A 195 1.38 -24.95 -3.04
N LEU A 196 1.72 -23.85 -3.69
CA LEU A 196 1.03 -23.37 -4.87
C LEU A 196 1.78 -23.86 -6.11
N VAL A 197 1.14 -24.69 -6.90
CA VAL A 197 1.64 -25.23 -8.16
C VAL A 197 0.98 -24.48 -9.31
N ARG A 198 1.78 -23.97 -10.25
CA ARG A 198 1.32 -23.28 -11.45
C ARG A 198 1.97 -23.86 -12.70
N ASP A 199 1.34 -23.60 -13.84
CA ASP A 199 1.78 -24.04 -15.16
C ASP A 199 1.88 -25.58 -15.25
N ILE A 200 0.83 -26.24 -14.76
CA ILE A 200 0.64 -27.69 -14.89
C ILE A 200 0.44 -28.02 -16.37
N PRO A 201 1.19 -28.99 -16.93
CA PRO A 201 1.01 -29.40 -18.32
C PRO A 201 -0.35 -30.08 -18.51
N SER A 202 -0.88 -30.04 -19.73
CA SER A 202 -2.12 -30.75 -20.05
C SER A 202 -1.96 -32.26 -19.77
N PRO A 203 -2.95 -32.89 -19.12
CA PRO A 203 -2.85 -34.30 -18.77
C PRO A 203 -2.73 -35.18 -20.03
N PRO A 204 -1.80 -36.13 -20.07
CA PRO A 204 -1.81 -37.17 -21.10
C PRO A 204 -3.02 -38.09 -20.88
N ASN A 205 -3.65 -38.56 -21.95
CA ASN A 205 -4.70 -39.61 -21.93
C ASN A 205 -6.09 -39.23 -21.37
N GLY A 206 -6.59 -38.01 -21.54
CA GLY A 206 -7.98 -37.67 -21.23
C GLY A 206 -8.39 -37.78 -19.75
N GLU A 207 -7.41 -37.99 -18.87
CA GLU A 207 -7.58 -37.98 -17.41
C GLU A 207 -7.96 -36.58 -16.91
N THR A 208 -8.58 -36.51 -15.73
CA THR A 208 -8.82 -35.20 -15.11
C THR A 208 -7.50 -34.60 -14.63
N GLN A 209 -7.36 -33.27 -14.70
CA GLN A 209 -6.15 -32.60 -14.25
C GLN A 209 -5.86 -32.83 -12.77
N LYS A 210 -6.90 -33.05 -11.97
CA LYS A 210 -6.76 -33.43 -10.56
C LYS A 210 -6.10 -34.80 -10.40
N GLU A 211 -6.56 -35.82 -11.12
CA GLU A 211 -5.96 -37.17 -11.07
C GLU A 211 -4.50 -37.14 -11.52
N PHE A 212 -4.19 -36.36 -12.55
CA PHE A 212 -2.83 -36.17 -13.03
C PHE A 212 -1.90 -35.50 -12.02
N VAL A 213 -2.39 -34.49 -11.29
CA VAL A 213 -1.61 -33.85 -10.21
C VAL A 213 -1.45 -34.80 -9.03
N ASP A 214 -2.52 -35.50 -8.65
CA ASP A 214 -2.50 -36.47 -7.55
C ASP A 214 -1.53 -37.64 -7.85
N SER A 215 -1.49 -38.15 -9.09
CA SER A 215 -0.57 -39.23 -9.48
C SER A 215 0.88 -38.76 -9.47
N TYR A 216 1.16 -37.58 -10.03
CA TYR A 216 2.50 -36.99 -10.05
C TYR A 216 3.09 -36.79 -8.65
N PHE A 217 2.33 -36.16 -7.75
CA PHE A 217 2.83 -35.92 -6.39
C PHE A 217 2.87 -37.18 -5.53
N ARG A 218 2.01 -38.18 -5.78
CA ARG A 218 2.13 -39.49 -5.11
C ARG A 218 3.37 -40.26 -5.55
N GLU A 219 3.79 -40.13 -6.80
CA GLU A 219 5.01 -40.80 -7.28
C GLU A 219 6.27 -40.20 -6.66
N ILE A 220 6.32 -38.86 -6.53
CA ILE A 220 7.48 -38.15 -5.97
C ILE A 220 7.47 -38.15 -4.43
N TYR A 221 6.28 -38.04 -3.81
CA TYR A 221 6.09 -37.92 -2.37
C TYR A 221 5.05 -38.95 -1.85
N PRO A 222 5.38 -40.25 -1.84
CA PRO A 222 4.40 -41.33 -1.63
C PRO A 222 3.70 -41.31 -0.27
N GLU A 223 4.42 -40.98 0.81
CA GLU A 223 3.90 -41.07 2.19
C GLU A 223 3.44 -39.72 2.75
N THR A 224 3.86 -38.62 2.12
CA THR A 224 3.67 -37.26 2.64
C THR A 224 2.63 -36.46 1.87
N PHE A 225 2.33 -36.86 0.63
CA PHE A 225 1.26 -36.26 -0.15
C PHE A 225 -0.10 -36.54 0.48
N TYR A 226 -0.88 -35.48 0.74
CA TYR A 226 -2.22 -35.60 1.30
C TYR A 226 -3.30 -35.47 0.22
N ARG A 227 -3.39 -34.29 -0.42
CA ARG A 227 -4.45 -33.98 -1.39
C ARG A 227 -4.08 -32.79 -2.26
N SER A 228 -4.59 -32.75 -3.49
CA SER A 228 -4.62 -31.54 -4.32
C SER A 228 -6.00 -30.88 -4.38
N LEU A 229 -5.99 -29.54 -4.47
CA LEU A 229 -7.12 -28.69 -4.81
C LEU A 229 -6.80 -27.98 -6.13
N VAL A 230 -7.40 -28.45 -7.22
CA VAL A 230 -7.32 -27.76 -8.51
C VAL A 230 -8.20 -26.51 -8.46
N VAL A 231 -7.64 -25.38 -8.88
CA VAL A 231 -8.34 -24.10 -8.81
C VAL A 231 -9.49 -24.12 -9.81
N THR A 232 -10.70 -23.92 -9.30
CA THR A 232 -11.93 -23.74 -10.07
C THR A 232 -12.35 -22.27 -9.98
N GLU A 233 -12.98 -21.74 -11.03
CA GLU A 233 -13.48 -20.36 -11.01
C GLU A 233 -14.65 -20.27 -10.02
N ASN A 234 -14.39 -19.72 -8.82
CA ASN A 234 -15.44 -19.38 -7.87
C ASN A 234 -15.92 -17.94 -8.13
N ASN A 235 -17.22 -17.80 -8.36
CA ASN A 235 -17.85 -16.50 -8.46
C ASN A 235 -17.89 -15.84 -7.09
N LYS A 236 -17.16 -14.72 -6.92
CA LYS A 236 -17.25 -13.80 -5.76
C LYS A 236 -18.69 -13.35 -5.42
N LYS A 237 -19.62 -13.53 -6.37
CA LYS A 237 -21.06 -13.29 -6.18
C LYS A 237 -21.72 -14.24 -5.17
N LEU A 238 -21.18 -15.45 -4.96
CA LEU A 238 -21.70 -16.46 -4.03
C LEU A 238 -21.51 -16.05 -2.56
N ALA A 239 -20.28 -15.70 -2.17
CA ALA A 239 -19.96 -15.29 -0.79
C ALA A 239 -20.69 -14.00 -0.36
N ARG A 240 -20.92 -13.09 -1.32
CA ARG A 240 -21.71 -11.86 -1.08
C ARG A 240 -23.19 -12.17 -0.84
N ALA A 241 -23.73 -13.21 -1.47
CA ALA A 241 -25.13 -13.63 -1.30
C ALA A 241 -25.36 -14.29 0.07
N GLU A 242 -24.39 -15.08 0.55
CA GLU A 242 -24.42 -15.73 1.88
C GLU A 242 -24.32 -14.72 3.03
N ALA A 243 -23.50 -13.67 2.87
CA ALA A 243 -23.38 -12.60 3.87
C ALA A 243 -24.65 -11.73 4.01
N VAL A 244 -25.40 -11.55 2.92
CA VAL A 244 -26.68 -10.82 2.91
C VAL A 244 -27.80 -11.65 3.56
N PHE A 245 -27.72 -12.99 3.48
CA PHE A 245 -28.69 -13.91 4.06
C PHE A 245 -28.71 -13.89 5.60
N ALA A 246 -27.58 -13.62 6.26
CA ALA A 246 -27.45 -13.67 7.72
C ALA A 246 -28.11 -12.48 8.46
N ALA A 247 -28.62 -11.48 7.75
CA ALA A 247 -29.06 -10.22 8.36
C ALA A 247 -30.50 -9.86 7.98
N THR A 248 -31.52 -10.58 8.43
CA THR A 248 -32.87 -9.99 8.51
C THR A 248 -33.77 -10.68 9.54
N SER A 249 -34.30 -9.91 10.50
CA SER A 249 -35.36 -10.30 11.43
C SER A 249 -36.43 -9.19 11.50
N ASN A 250 -37.04 -8.88 10.35
CA ASN A 250 -38.32 -8.17 10.14
C ASN A 250 -38.56 -7.99 8.62
N ARG A 251 -39.80 -7.76 8.16
CA ARG A 251 -40.21 -7.90 6.73
C ARG A 251 -40.28 -6.54 5.97
N PRO A 252 -39.27 -6.15 5.17
CA PRO A 252 -39.25 -4.88 4.42
C PRO A 252 -39.75 -5.00 2.96
N THR A 253 -40.15 -3.88 2.36
CA THR A 253 -40.47 -3.76 0.92
C THR A 253 -39.42 -2.89 0.21
N ASN A 254 -39.03 -3.23 -1.03
CA ASN A 254 -38.06 -2.47 -1.84
C ASN A 254 -38.67 -2.07 -3.20
N LYS A 255 -38.06 -1.07 -3.86
CA LYS A 255 -38.39 -0.70 -5.25
C LYS A 255 -37.28 -1.18 -6.17
N THR A 256 -37.66 -1.74 -7.32
CA THR A 256 -36.76 -2.49 -8.22
C THR A 256 -35.86 -1.63 -9.13
N GLY A 257 -36.05 -0.31 -9.20
CA GLY A 257 -35.31 0.56 -10.12
C GLY A 257 -34.13 1.31 -9.50
N LEU A 258 -33.56 2.20 -10.31
CA LEU A 258 -32.30 2.91 -10.04
C LEU A 258 -32.32 3.62 -8.67
N LEU A 259 -31.37 3.26 -7.80
CA LEU A 259 -31.21 3.82 -6.45
C LEU A 259 -32.46 3.70 -5.54
N GLY A 260 -33.40 2.78 -5.84
CA GLY A 260 -34.61 2.57 -5.04
C GLY A 260 -35.68 3.66 -5.19
N LEU A 261 -35.54 4.55 -6.18
CA LEU A 261 -36.42 5.71 -6.37
C LEU A 261 -37.56 5.41 -7.36
N VAL A 262 -37.29 4.60 -8.36
CA VAL A 262 -38.20 4.27 -9.47
C VAL A 262 -38.51 2.76 -9.45
N GLY A 263 -39.70 2.36 -9.88
CA GLY A 263 -40.09 0.96 -9.99
C GLY A 263 -41.20 0.53 -9.05
N GLU A 264 -41.69 -0.69 -9.27
CA GLU A 264 -42.76 -1.33 -8.51
C GLU A 264 -42.28 -1.66 -7.09
N ARG A 265 -43.15 -1.47 -6.09
CA ARG A 265 -42.88 -1.92 -4.72
C ARG A 265 -43.11 -3.42 -4.65
N VAL A 266 -42.04 -4.17 -4.42
CA VAL A 266 -42.08 -5.63 -4.32
C VAL A 266 -41.72 -6.04 -2.89
N ASP A 267 -42.28 -7.16 -2.42
CA ASP A 267 -41.82 -7.78 -1.17
C ASP A 267 -40.34 -8.15 -1.36
N SER A 268 -39.49 -7.58 -0.50
CA SER A 268 -38.04 -7.77 -0.62
C SER A 268 -37.70 -9.25 -0.45
N ILE A 269 -38.42 -9.98 0.40
CA ILE A 269 -38.15 -11.40 0.64
C ILE A 269 -38.44 -12.20 -0.63
N ASP A 270 -39.65 -12.11 -1.18
CA ASP A 270 -40.01 -12.88 -2.38
C ASP A 270 -39.14 -12.52 -3.59
N TYR A 271 -38.80 -11.23 -3.74
CA TYR A 271 -37.90 -10.73 -4.78
C TYR A 271 -36.48 -11.31 -4.63
N TYR A 272 -35.90 -11.22 -3.42
CA TYR A 272 -34.58 -11.78 -3.16
C TYR A 272 -34.58 -13.30 -3.19
N THR A 273 -35.62 -13.99 -2.72
CA THR A 273 -35.77 -15.45 -2.83
C THR A 273 -35.83 -15.89 -4.29
N LYS A 274 -36.54 -15.15 -5.16
CA LYS A 274 -36.56 -15.41 -6.60
C LYS A 274 -35.17 -15.20 -7.22
N LEU A 275 -34.50 -14.11 -6.88
CA LEU A 275 -33.13 -13.83 -7.34
C LEU A 275 -32.12 -14.86 -6.83
N ILE A 276 -32.27 -15.33 -5.58
CA ILE A 276 -31.45 -16.39 -4.99
C ILE A 276 -31.67 -17.67 -5.80
N LYS A 277 -32.92 -18.06 -6.03
CA LYS A 277 -33.24 -19.28 -6.81
C LYS A 277 -32.66 -19.20 -8.23
N GLU A 278 -32.84 -18.07 -8.90
CA GLU A 278 -32.27 -17.85 -10.24
C GLU A 278 -30.73 -17.90 -10.20
N SER A 279 -30.10 -17.26 -9.21
CA SER A 279 -28.65 -17.26 -9.06
C SER A 279 -28.10 -18.65 -8.73
N VAL A 280 -28.76 -19.42 -7.85
CA VAL A 280 -28.40 -20.81 -7.53
C VAL A 280 -28.51 -21.70 -8.76
N THR A 281 -29.58 -21.58 -9.56
CA THR A 281 -29.68 -22.38 -10.80
C THR A 281 -28.59 -22.03 -11.81
N LYS A 282 -28.24 -20.75 -11.95
CA LYS A 282 -27.10 -20.32 -12.79
C LYS A 282 -25.77 -20.83 -12.23
N LEU A 283 -25.60 -20.83 -10.91
CA LEU A 283 -24.41 -21.35 -10.24
C LEU A 283 -24.27 -22.86 -10.42
N GLU A 284 -25.34 -23.63 -10.27
CA GLU A 284 -25.32 -25.08 -10.51
C GLU A 284 -24.99 -25.40 -11.97
N ALA A 285 -25.55 -24.63 -12.91
CA ALA A 285 -25.22 -24.76 -14.33
C ALA A 285 -23.75 -24.40 -14.59
N GLU A 286 -23.26 -23.27 -14.07
CA GLU A 286 -21.86 -22.85 -14.21
C GLU A 286 -20.90 -23.82 -13.52
N GLN A 287 -21.22 -24.32 -12.31
CA GLN A 287 -20.43 -25.33 -11.62
C GLN A 287 -20.31 -26.61 -12.43
N ARG A 288 -21.41 -27.09 -13.03
CA ARG A 288 -21.38 -28.27 -13.91
C ARG A 288 -20.48 -28.02 -15.13
N THR A 289 -20.55 -26.84 -15.74
CA THR A 289 -19.66 -26.48 -16.87
C THR A 289 -18.20 -26.31 -16.47
N VAL A 290 -17.91 -25.70 -15.31
CA VAL A 290 -16.54 -25.50 -14.81
C VAL A 290 -15.88 -26.83 -14.42
N LEU A 291 -16.64 -27.74 -13.81
CA LEU A 291 -16.21 -29.10 -13.51
C LEU A 291 -15.96 -29.92 -14.80
N ALA A 292 -16.74 -29.68 -15.86
CA ALA A 292 -16.65 -30.42 -17.11
C ALA A 292 -15.59 -29.89 -18.10
N GLU A 293 -15.37 -28.58 -18.18
CA GLU A 293 -14.64 -27.97 -19.32
C GLU A 293 -13.39 -27.18 -18.96
N LYS A 294 -13.14 -26.82 -17.68
CA LYS A 294 -12.15 -25.77 -17.39
C LYS A 294 -11.41 -25.88 -16.06
N GLN A 295 -10.76 -27.01 -15.84
CA GLN A 295 -9.73 -27.11 -14.80
C GLN A 295 -8.56 -26.17 -15.16
N GLN A 296 -8.16 -25.30 -14.24
CA GLN A 296 -7.10 -24.32 -14.48
C GLN A 296 -5.73 -24.97 -14.34
N THR A 297 -4.72 -24.45 -15.03
CA THR A 297 -3.31 -24.90 -14.97
C THR A 297 -2.62 -24.61 -13.62
N ALA A 298 -3.38 -24.42 -12.53
CA ALA A 298 -2.89 -24.15 -11.19
C ALA A 298 -3.63 -25.01 -10.15
N ALA A 299 -2.89 -25.50 -9.16
CA ALA A 299 -3.41 -26.31 -8.07
C ALA A 299 -2.70 -25.94 -6.76
N VAL A 300 -3.40 -26.12 -5.65
CA VAL A 300 -2.81 -26.07 -4.31
C VAL A 300 -2.64 -27.50 -3.83
N VAL A 301 -1.44 -27.88 -3.41
CA VAL A 301 -1.12 -29.24 -2.95
C VAL A 301 -0.82 -29.19 -1.47
N PHE A 302 -1.41 -30.12 -0.72
CA PHE A 302 -1.23 -30.25 0.72
C PHE A 302 -0.38 -31.47 1.05
N PHE A 303 0.49 -31.31 2.04
CA PHE A 303 1.30 -32.38 2.62
C PHE A 303 0.92 -32.63 4.07
N THR A 304 1.27 -33.81 4.59
CA THR A 304 1.12 -34.15 6.01
C THR A 304 2.18 -33.50 6.88
N ASP A 305 3.35 -33.19 6.30
CA ASP A 305 4.52 -32.65 7.00
C ASP A 305 4.95 -31.28 6.44
N ARG A 306 5.30 -30.36 7.35
CA ARG A 306 5.73 -28.99 7.04
C ARG A 306 7.10 -28.97 6.37
N VAL A 307 8.01 -29.86 6.79
CA VAL A 307 9.37 -29.91 6.22
C VAL A 307 9.28 -30.33 4.76
N THR A 308 8.45 -31.35 4.46
CA THR A 308 8.21 -31.78 3.09
C THR A 308 7.59 -30.67 2.24
N ALA A 309 6.59 -29.94 2.75
CA ALA A 309 6.00 -28.81 2.02
C ALA A 309 7.03 -27.72 1.68
N ALA A 310 7.87 -27.35 2.65
CA ALA A 310 8.94 -26.37 2.44
C ALA A 310 10.00 -26.84 1.43
N LEU A 311 10.40 -28.12 1.50
CA LEU A 311 11.32 -28.72 0.53
C LEU A 311 10.71 -28.76 -0.88
N ALA A 312 9.45 -29.17 -1.00
CA ALA A 312 8.74 -29.22 -2.28
C ALA A 312 8.56 -27.82 -2.89
N ALA A 313 8.40 -26.77 -2.07
CA ALA A 313 8.33 -25.39 -2.53
C ALA A 313 9.65 -24.84 -3.08
N GLN A 314 10.78 -25.36 -2.61
CA GLN A 314 12.13 -24.92 -3.01
C GLN A 314 12.73 -25.79 -4.12
N SER A 315 12.19 -27.00 -4.35
CA SER A 315 12.68 -27.93 -5.37
C SER A 315 12.16 -27.59 -6.77
N LEU A 316 13.02 -27.78 -7.78
CA LEU A 316 12.62 -27.75 -9.19
C LEU A 316 11.98 -29.09 -9.57
N HIS A 317 10.72 -29.07 -9.99
CA HIS A 317 9.93 -30.26 -10.31
C HIS A 317 10.09 -30.76 -11.76
N CYS A 318 10.54 -29.90 -12.67
CA CYS A 318 10.73 -30.23 -14.08
C CYS A 318 12.05 -29.66 -14.62
N GLN A 319 12.66 -30.33 -15.59
CA GLN A 319 13.84 -29.81 -16.30
C GLN A 319 13.55 -28.50 -17.04
N MET A 320 12.30 -28.31 -17.47
CA MET A 320 11.85 -27.08 -18.12
C MET A 320 11.23 -26.14 -17.07
N VAL A 321 11.70 -24.89 -17.04
CA VAL A 321 11.29 -23.87 -16.05
C VAL A 321 9.86 -23.36 -16.30
N ASP A 322 9.31 -23.56 -17.50
CA ASP A 322 7.97 -23.11 -17.88
C ASP A 322 6.84 -24.05 -17.42
N LYS A 323 7.17 -25.21 -16.86
CA LYS A 323 6.23 -26.23 -16.39
C LYS A 323 6.46 -26.54 -14.92
N TRP A 324 5.39 -26.85 -14.20
CA TRP A 324 5.45 -27.21 -12.77
C TRP A 324 6.19 -26.17 -11.93
N THR A 325 5.85 -24.90 -12.11
CA THR A 325 6.40 -23.83 -11.26
C THR A 325 5.74 -23.91 -9.89
N VAL A 326 6.53 -24.15 -8.86
CA VAL A 326 6.06 -24.29 -7.48
C VAL A 326 6.55 -23.12 -6.64
N THR A 327 5.67 -22.62 -5.79
CA THR A 327 5.95 -21.58 -4.80
C THR A 327 5.26 -21.94 -3.49
N GLU A 328 5.76 -21.43 -2.36
CA GLU A 328 5.07 -21.53 -1.08
C GLU A 328 3.65 -20.95 -1.21
N ALA A 329 2.64 -21.67 -0.69
CA ALA A 329 1.26 -21.17 -0.77
C ALA A 329 1.09 -20.02 0.24
N PRO A 330 0.60 -18.85 -0.18
CA PRO A 330 0.25 -17.80 0.78
C PRO A 330 -1.09 -18.14 1.45
N GLU A 331 -1.41 -17.41 2.53
CA GLU A 331 -2.70 -17.51 3.21
C GLU A 331 -3.88 -17.47 2.21
N PRO A 332 -4.94 -18.29 2.38
CA PRO A 332 -6.07 -18.33 1.45
C PRO A 332 -6.73 -16.98 1.13
N ARG A 333 -6.65 -16.02 2.08
CA ARG A 333 -7.17 -14.66 1.92
C ARG A 333 -6.27 -13.76 1.05
N GLN A 334 -4.97 -14.06 1.01
CA GLN A 334 -3.97 -13.33 0.23
C GLN A 334 -3.90 -13.83 -1.23
N ILE A 335 -4.44 -15.02 -1.52
CA ILE A 335 -4.50 -15.58 -2.87
C ILE A 335 -5.50 -14.78 -3.73
N ILE A 336 -4.98 -14.16 -4.79
CA ILE A 336 -5.79 -13.55 -5.85
C ILE A 336 -6.12 -14.62 -6.90
N TRP A 337 -7.22 -15.35 -6.67
CA TRP A 337 -7.66 -16.49 -7.50
C TRP A 337 -7.78 -16.16 -9.00
N GLU A 338 -8.20 -14.94 -9.34
CA GLU A 338 -8.35 -14.48 -10.72
C GLU A 338 -7.03 -14.46 -11.51
N ASN A 339 -5.90 -14.29 -10.82
CA ASN A 339 -4.57 -14.21 -11.42
C ASN A 339 -3.92 -15.59 -11.62
N LEU A 340 -4.48 -16.66 -11.03
CA LEU A 340 -3.88 -17.99 -11.10
C LEU A 340 -3.96 -18.62 -12.49
N LYS A 341 -5.04 -18.34 -13.25
CA LYS A 341 -5.25 -18.84 -14.62
C LYS A 341 -4.27 -18.33 -15.69
N ILE A 342 -3.48 -17.31 -15.37
CA ILE A 342 -2.57 -16.69 -16.34
C ILE A 342 -1.32 -17.56 -16.51
N LYS A 343 -1.04 -18.02 -17.74
CA LYS A 343 0.14 -18.83 -18.10
C LYS A 343 1.46 -18.07 -17.97
N PHE A 344 2.54 -18.79 -17.73
CA PHE A 344 3.92 -18.28 -17.56
C PHE A 344 4.32 -17.18 -18.57
N PHE A 345 4.28 -17.47 -19.87
CA PHE A 345 4.71 -16.52 -20.90
C PHE A 345 3.86 -15.25 -20.94
N SER A 346 2.54 -15.38 -20.76
CA SER A 346 1.63 -14.22 -20.69
C SER A 346 1.95 -13.32 -19.49
N ARG A 347 2.38 -13.89 -18.35
CA ARG A 347 2.81 -13.11 -17.18
C ARG A 347 4.04 -12.26 -17.49
N ILE A 348 5.03 -12.82 -18.17
CA ILE A 348 6.25 -12.09 -18.57
C ILE A 348 5.92 -10.93 -19.52
N VAL A 349 5.13 -11.18 -20.57
CA VAL A 349 4.72 -10.14 -21.52
C VAL A 349 3.92 -9.04 -20.81
N ARG A 350 2.99 -9.40 -19.94
CA ARG A 350 2.23 -8.44 -19.12
C ARG A 350 3.13 -7.63 -18.21
N GLN A 351 4.14 -8.25 -17.58
CA GLN A 351 5.08 -7.54 -16.71
C GLN A 351 5.85 -6.45 -17.48
N TYR A 352 6.41 -6.77 -18.65
CA TYR A 352 7.11 -5.78 -19.48
C TYR A 352 6.17 -4.70 -20.01
N LEU A 353 4.95 -5.06 -20.41
CA LEU A 353 3.94 -4.10 -20.83
C LEU A 353 3.60 -3.12 -19.69
N ILE A 354 3.40 -3.62 -18.48
CA ILE A 354 3.12 -2.77 -17.31
C ILE A 354 4.33 -1.88 -16.98
N TYR A 355 5.56 -2.39 -17.04
CA TYR A 355 6.75 -1.54 -16.86
C TYR A 355 6.82 -0.41 -17.90
N PHE A 356 6.52 -0.71 -19.16
CA PHE A 356 6.44 0.30 -20.22
C PHE A 356 5.34 1.32 -19.97
N LEU A 357 4.15 0.87 -19.58
CA LEU A 357 3.00 1.74 -19.26
C LEU A 357 3.30 2.64 -18.05
N VAL A 358 3.94 2.11 -17.01
CA VAL A 358 4.37 2.89 -15.85
C VAL A 358 5.41 3.94 -16.26
N ALA A 359 6.38 3.60 -17.10
CA ALA A 359 7.36 4.56 -17.59
C ALA A 359 6.71 5.71 -18.39
N ILE A 360 5.76 5.39 -19.27
CA ILE A 360 4.96 6.38 -20.00
C ILE A 360 4.15 7.26 -19.03
N THR A 361 3.52 6.64 -18.03
CA THR A 361 2.72 7.36 -17.03
C THR A 361 3.59 8.35 -16.27
N ILE A 362 4.80 7.95 -15.85
CA ILE A 362 5.76 8.84 -15.18
C ILE A 362 6.14 10.02 -16.08
N LEU A 363 6.44 9.78 -17.37
CA LEU A 363 6.78 10.83 -18.33
C LEU A 363 5.64 11.84 -18.52
N PHE A 364 4.42 11.37 -18.73
CA PHE A 364 3.26 12.26 -18.88
C PHE A 364 2.91 12.97 -17.57
N TYR A 365 3.15 12.35 -16.42
CA TYR A 365 2.89 12.94 -15.11
C TYR A 365 3.85 14.09 -14.76
N MET A 366 5.02 14.19 -15.41
CA MET A 366 5.89 15.36 -15.27
C MET A 366 5.22 16.66 -15.73
N ILE A 367 4.36 16.60 -16.76
CA ILE A 367 3.69 17.77 -17.35
C ILE A 367 2.74 18.46 -16.36
N PRO A 368 1.75 17.76 -15.76
CA PRO A 368 0.85 18.38 -14.80
C PRO A 368 1.55 18.77 -13.50
N ILE A 369 2.55 18.01 -13.03
CA ILE A 369 3.36 18.44 -11.87
C ILE A 369 4.06 19.77 -12.17
N ALA A 370 4.69 19.89 -13.34
CA ALA A 370 5.36 21.14 -13.74
C ALA A 370 4.37 22.30 -13.87
N PHE A 371 3.17 22.04 -14.42
CA PHE A 371 2.12 23.06 -14.55
C PHE A 371 1.59 23.53 -13.19
N VAL A 372 1.24 22.60 -12.28
CA VAL A 372 0.79 22.92 -10.92
C VAL A 372 1.91 23.64 -10.15
N SER A 373 3.15 23.18 -10.25
CA SER A 373 4.32 23.85 -9.67
C SER A 373 4.49 25.27 -10.20
N ALA A 374 4.33 25.49 -11.51
CA ALA A 374 4.45 26.81 -12.12
C ALA A 374 3.36 27.79 -11.65
N ILE A 375 2.10 27.34 -11.56
CA ILE A 375 0.95 28.17 -11.12
C ILE A 375 1.00 28.45 -9.61
N THR A 376 1.45 27.49 -8.80
CA THR A 376 1.49 27.62 -7.34
C THR A 376 2.57 28.59 -6.85
N THR A 377 3.44 29.08 -7.73
CA THR A 377 4.31 30.22 -7.41
C THR A 377 3.46 31.49 -7.23
N LEU A 378 3.61 32.15 -6.08
CA LEU A 378 2.78 33.30 -5.68
C LEU A 378 2.70 34.41 -6.76
N GLY A 379 3.82 34.67 -7.44
CA GLY A 379 3.90 35.68 -8.50
C GLY A 379 3.12 35.31 -9.76
N ASN A 380 3.07 34.03 -10.14
CA ASN A 380 2.28 33.58 -11.29
C ASN A 380 0.79 33.46 -10.94
N LEU A 381 0.47 33.09 -9.70
CA LEU A 381 -0.90 33.03 -9.21
C LEU A 381 -1.58 34.40 -9.21
N GLN A 382 -0.88 35.44 -8.76
CA GLN A 382 -1.40 36.82 -8.78
C GLN A 382 -1.69 37.32 -10.21
N LYS A 383 -0.99 36.79 -11.21
CA LYS A 383 -1.23 37.09 -12.63
C LYS A 383 -2.42 36.29 -13.16
N ALA A 384 -2.54 35.01 -12.78
CA ALA A 384 -3.62 34.13 -13.23
C ALA A 384 -4.98 34.46 -12.60
N LEU A 385 -5.02 34.84 -11.32
CA LEU A 385 -6.23 35.09 -10.54
C LEU A 385 -6.18 36.49 -9.91
N PRO A 386 -6.56 37.55 -10.63
CA PRO A 386 -6.41 38.93 -10.18
C PRO A 386 -7.27 39.27 -8.95
N PHE A 387 -8.34 38.51 -8.68
CA PHE A 387 -9.19 38.68 -7.49
C PHE A 387 -8.49 38.31 -6.17
N ILE A 388 -7.37 37.58 -6.21
CA ILE A 388 -6.59 37.21 -5.02
C ILE A 388 -5.62 38.34 -4.62
N LYS A 389 -5.35 39.32 -5.49
CA LYS A 389 -4.49 40.47 -5.18
C LYS A 389 -4.81 41.16 -3.84
N PRO A 390 -6.06 41.57 -3.55
CA PRO A 390 -6.39 42.21 -2.27
C PRO A 390 -6.19 41.28 -1.06
N ILE A 391 -6.33 39.96 -1.24
CA ILE A 391 -6.17 38.97 -0.17
C ILE A 391 -4.67 38.70 0.09
N VAL A 392 -3.84 38.75 -0.95
CA VAL A 392 -2.38 38.50 -0.87
C VAL A 392 -1.62 39.74 -0.40
N GLU A 393 -2.22 40.92 -0.42
CA GLU A 393 -1.62 42.12 0.18
C GLU A 393 -1.52 42.03 1.70
N ILE A 394 -2.34 41.18 2.35
CA ILE A 394 -2.25 40.91 3.79
C ILE A 394 -1.02 40.03 4.05
N ALA A 395 -0.01 40.59 4.72
CA ALA A 395 1.30 39.95 4.96
C ALA A 395 1.21 38.54 5.59
N PHE A 396 0.28 38.34 6.54
CA PHE A 396 0.05 37.04 7.17
C PHE A 396 -0.52 36.00 6.20
N ILE A 397 -1.52 36.37 5.40
CA ILE A 397 -2.17 35.48 4.44
C ILE A 397 -1.24 35.14 3.29
N ARG A 398 -0.47 36.12 2.81
CA ARG A 398 0.59 35.93 1.81
C ARG A 398 1.55 34.82 2.20
N THR A 399 2.02 34.87 3.44
CA THR A 399 2.97 33.91 4.01
C THR A 399 2.40 32.50 4.06
N ILE A 400 1.17 32.34 4.57
CA ILE A 400 0.48 31.05 4.64
C ILE A 400 0.23 30.49 3.24
N LEU A 401 -0.26 31.33 2.33
CA LEU A 401 -0.53 30.90 0.96
C LEU A 401 0.76 30.46 0.27
N GLN A 402 1.87 31.17 0.48
CA GLN A 402 3.16 30.81 -0.10
C GLN A 402 3.73 29.50 0.46
N SER A 403 3.50 29.18 1.74
CA SER A 403 4.00 27.93 2.35
C SER A 403 3.13 26.71 2.06
N TYR A 404 1.80 26.85 2.10
CA TYR A 404 0.87 25.72 2.00
C TYR A 404 0.25 25.51 0.63
N LEU A 405 0.07 26.56 -0.20
CA LEU A 405 -0.62 26.41 -1.48
C LEU A 405 0.02 25.35 -2.40
N PRO A 406 1.35 25.31 -2.58
CA PRO A 406 1.97 24.27 -3.40
C PRO A 406 1.77 22.87 -2.81
N GLN A 407 1.83 22.76 -1.47
CA GLN A 407 1.69 21.49 -0.75
C GLN A 407 0.26 20.96 -0.85
N ILE A 408 -0.74 21.80 -0.57
CA ILE A 408 -2.16 21.44 -0.65
C ILE A 408 -2.54 21.16 -2.11
N ALA A 409 -2.09 21.98 -3.07
CA ALA A 409 -2.37 21.72 -4.48
C ALA A 409 -1.78 20.39 -4.94
N LEU A 410 -0.57 20.05 -4.51
CA LEU A 410 0.06 18.76 -4.82
C LEU A 410 -0.65 17.59 -4.13
N ILE A 411 -1.04 17.73 -2.86
CA ILE A 411 -1.80 16.71 -2.12
C ILE A 411 -3.17 16.49 -2.76
N VAL A 412 -3.91 17.56 -3.08
CA VAL A 412 -5.23 17.49 -3.72
C VAL A 412 -5.11 16.90 -5.12
N PHE A 413 -4.06 17.27 -5.88
CA PHE A 413 -3.81 16.69 -7.19
C PHE A 413 -3.58 15.17 -7.09
N LEU A 414 -2.66 14.73 -6.22
CA LEU A 414 -2.41 13.31 -5.95
C LEU A 414 -3.66 12.57 -5.43
N ALA A 415 -4.43 13.20 -4.54
CA ALA A 415 -5.63 12.60 -3.95
C ALA A 415 -6.79 12.52 -4.94
N SER A 416 -6.97 13.55 -5.79
CA SER A 416 -7.99 13.58 -6.84
C SER A 416 -7.74 12.49 -7.88
N GLU A 417 -6.48 12.17 -8.14
CA GLU A 417 -6.09 11.07 -9.01
C GLU A 417 -6.34 9.71 -8.36
N HIS A 418 -6.12 9.56 -7.05
CA HIS A 418 -6.46 8.32 -6.33
C HIS A 418 -7.98 8.09 -6.27
N MET A 419 -8.77 9.16 -6.09
CA MET A 419 -10.23 9.10 -6.11
C MET A 419 -10.77 8.89 -7.52
N SER A 420 -10.12 9.49 -8.53
CA SER A 420 -10.33 9.13 -9.93
C SER A 420 -9.99 7.66 -10.12
N SER A 421 -8.87 7.11 -9.64
CA SER A 421 -8.54 5.69 -9.78
C SER A 421 -9.57 4.72 -9.17
N ASN A 422 -10.34 5.13 -8.16
CA ASN A 422 -11.47 4.33 -7.64
C ASN A 422 -12.74 4.41 -8.51
N HIS A 423 -13.02 5.53 -9.20
CA HIS A 423 -14.15 5.68 -10.13
C HIS A 423 -13.78 5.34 -11.59
N SER A 424 -12.67 5.88 -12.06
CA SER A 424 -11.81 5.43 -13.15
C SER A 424 -11.16 4.07 -12.88
N CYS A 425 -11.49 3.35 -11.82
CA CYS A 425 -11.36 1.89 -11.89
C CYS A 425 -12.21 1.44 -13.07
N SER A 426 -13.33 2.07 -13.39
CA SER A 426 -14.02 1.83 -14.66
C SER A 426 -13.23 2.26 -15.90
N VAL A 427 -12.46 3.35 -15.91
CA VAL A 427 -11.70 3.80 -17.10
C VAL A 427 -10.36 3.09 -17.25
N LEU A 428 -9.63 2.81 -16.19
CA LEU A 428 -8.42 1.99 -16.14
C LEU A 428 -8.75 0.50 -16.20
N VAL A 429 -9.93 0.04 -15.75
CA VAL A 429 -10.46 -1.32 -16.05
C VAL A 429 -11.07 -1.35 -17.44
N LEU A 430 -11.63 -0.27 -18.00
CA LEU A 430 -11.99 -0.19 -19.42
C LEU A 430 -10.75 -0.15 -20.29
N PHE A 431 -9.70 0.57 -19.91
CA PHE A 431 -8.41 0.62 -20.60
C PHE A 431 -7.67 -0.71 -20.38
N SER A 432 -7.71 -1.30 -19.19
CA SER A 432 -7.18 -2.63 -18.91
C SER A 432 -7.98 -3.73 -19.59
N ARG A 433 -9.31 -3.61 -19.76
CA ARG A 433 -10.17 -4.52 -20.56
C ARG A 433 -9.98 -4.30 -22.05
N LEU A 434 -9.82 -3.07 -22.52
CA LEU A 434 -9.52 -2.74 -23.91
C LEU A 434 -8.13 -3.25 -24.26
N VAL A 435 -7.15 -3.07 -23.37
CA VAL A 435 -5.81 -3.64 -23.46
C VAL A 435 -5.86 -5.16 -23.30
N LEU A 436 -6.75 -5.74 -22.47
CA LEU A 436 -6.95 -7.20 -22.38
C LEU A 436 -7.53 -7.75 -23.69
N LEU A 437 -8.48 -7.05 -24.31
CA LEU A 437 -9.10 -7.42 -25.59
C LEU A 437 -8.10 -7.28 -26.73
N ILE A 438 -7.27 -6.22 -26.72
CA ILE A 438 -6.15 -6.06 -27.66
C ILE A 438 -5.10 -7.15 -27.42
N LEU A 439 -4.80 -7.49 -26.16
CA LEU A 439 -3.87 -8.57 -25.80
C LEU A 439 -4.40 -9.96 -26.15
N GLU A 440 -5.71 -10.22 -26.03
CA GLU A 440 -6.35 -11.46 -26.47
C GLU A 440 -6.36 -11.55 -27.99
N SER A 441 -6.62 -10.43 -28.68
CA SER A 441 -6.49 -10.31 -30.14
C SER A 441 -5.06 -10.54 -30.62
N VAL A 442 -4.06 -9.99 -29.93
CA VAL A 442 -2.63 -10.14 -30.29
C VAL A 442 -2.12 -11.54 -29.91
N ALA A 443 -2.54 -12.10 -28.78
CA ALA A 443 -2.19 -13.47 -28.39
C ALA A 443 -2.82 -14.51 -29.33
N ALA A 444 -4.05 -14.29 -29.79
CA ALA A 444 -4.69 -15.11 -30.83
C ALA A 444 -3.98 -14.99 -32.19
N ALA A 445 -3.41 -13.82 -32.51
CA ALA A 445 -2.64 -13.62 -33.73
C ALA A 445 -1.23 -14.25 -33.69
N ILE A 446 -0.60 -14.33 -32.51
CA ILE A 446 0.76 -14.88 -32.34
C ILE A 446 0.73 -16.41 -32.19
N CYS A 447 -0.39 -17.00 -31.79
CA CYS A 447 -0.56 -18.44 -31.66
C CYS A 447 -1.59 -18.95 -32.68
N PRO A 448 -1.23 -19.16 -33.96
CA PRO A 448 -2.10 -19.89 -34.87
C PRO A 448 -2.28 -21.29 -34.29
N SER A 449 -3.53 -21.65 -33.98
CA SER A 449 -3.93 -23.02 -33.71
C SER A 449 -3.43 -23.90 -34.86
N LYS A 450 -2.33 -24.63 -34.64
CA LYS A 450 -2.10 -25.85 -35.40
C LYS A 450 -3.16 -26.82 -34.95
N LEU A 451 -4.00 -27.22 -35.91
CA LEU A 451 -4.81 -28.44 -35.85
C LEU A 451 -3.97 -29.62 -35.33
#